data_AF-A0A4R3GUW8-F1
#
_entry.id   AF-A0A4R3GUW8-F1
#
_cell.length_a   1.000
_cell.length_b   1.000
_cell.length_c   1.000
_cell.angle_alpha   90.00
_cell.angle_beta   90.00
_cell.angle_gamma   90.00
#
_symmetry.space_group_name_H-M   'P 1'
#
loop_
_entity.id
_entity.type
_entity.pdbx_description
1 polymer ?
#
loop_
_entity_poly.entity_id
_entity_poly.type
_entity_poly.pdbx_seq_one_letter_code
_entity_poly.pdbx_strand_id
1 'polypeptide(L)'
;MFDVPPAAVCPIPSDLTAFTSLDSLPPAIQVDLKMKTGGLSPAGGPFEATDVGDGPKRRFVAAAGNPVLDVVIYEHGGRGYHRHVLVYDRMNYAGIPLLAFHKIIMDDISICDALTQALASLAHDTEPTILGGEPSSQHW
;
A
#
# COMPACT_ATOMS: atom_id res chain seq x y z
N MET A 1 -13.80 25.79 -5.06
CA MET A 1 -13.38 25.13 -3.81
C MET A 1 -13.98 23.74 -3.87
N PHE A 2 -13.19 22.74 -4.27
CA PHE A 2 -13.69 21.36 -4.29
C PHE A 2 -13.62 20.87 -2.84
N ASP A 3 -14.78 20.63 -2.23
CA ASP A 3 -14.87 19.90 -0.98
C ASP A 3 -14.22 18.54 -1.22
N VAL A 4 -13.02 18.33 -0.66
CA VAL A 4 -12.41 17.01 -0.62
C VAL A 4 -13.31 16.20 0.30
N PRO A 5 -14.00 15.16 -0.18
CA PRO A 5 -14.80 14.32 0.69
C PRO A 5 -13.90 13.85 1.83
N PRO A 6 -14.39 13.80 3.09
CA PRO A 6 -13.61 13.19 4.16
C PRO A 6 -13.13 11.84 3.66
N ALA A 7 -11.82 11.58 3.78
CA ALA A 7 -11.19 10.36 3.31
C ALA A 7 -12.13 9.20 3.68
N ALA A 8 -12.71 8.55 2.66
CA ALA A 8 -13.75 7.57 2.88
C ALA A 8 -13.22 6.58 3.92
N VAL A 9 -13.91 6.48 5.06
CA VAL A 9 -13.50 5.58 6.13
C VAL A 9 -13.72 4.18 5.61
N CYS A 10 -12.67 3.60 5.03
CA CYS A 10 -12.73 2.24 4.55
C CYS A 10 -13.03 1.32 5.73
N PRO A 11 -13.94 0.35 5.60
CA PRO A 11 -14.09 -0.70 6.58
C PRO A 11 -12.81 -1.54 6.55
N ILE A 12 -11.86 -1.16 7.39
CA ILE A 12 -10.59 -1.86 7.56
C ILE A 12 -10.87 -3.04 8.52
N PRO A 13 -10.50 -4.28 8.14
CA PRO A 13 -10.55 -5.43 9.03
C PRO A 13 -9.94 -5.14 10.41
N SER A 14 -10.52 -5.68 11.47
CA SER A 14 -10.15 -5.37 12.86
C SER A 14 -8.72 -5.77 13.25
N ASP A 15 -8.11 -6.66 12.49
CA ASP A 15 -6.73 -7.11 12.63
C ASP A 15 -5.70 -6.17 11.96
N LEU A 16 -6.17 -5.11 11.30
CA LEU A 16 -5.33 -4.12 10.65
C LEU A 16 -5.39 -2.78 11.38
N THR A 17 -4.25 -2.09 11.39
CA THR A 17 -4.11 -0.72 11.88
C THR A 17 -4.16 0.24 10.71
N ALA A 18 -5.08 1.20 10.75
CA ALA A 18 -5.12 2.30 9.81
C ALA A 18 -4.04 3.34 10.14
N PHE A 19 -3.33 3.82 9.13
CA PHE A 19 -2.37 4.92 9.25
C PHE A 19 -3.01 6.20 8.70
N THR A 20 -3.14 7.21 9.55
CA THR A 20 -3.86 8.45 9.23
C THR A 20 -2.95 9.52 8.59
N SER A 21 -1.63 9.32 8.63
CA SER A 21 -0.65 10.24 8.04
C SER A 21 0.63 9.53 7.61
N LEU A 22 1.42 10.18 6.75
CA LEU A 22 2.75 9.69 6.35
C LEU A 22 3.68 9.48 7.56
N ASP A 23 3.62 10.37 8.53
CA ASP A 23 4.49 10.33 9.72
C ASP A 23 4.17 9.14 10.64
N SER A 24 2.96 8.55 10.51
CA SER A 24 2.56 7.37 11.27
C SER A 24 3.06 6.04 10.66
N LEU A 25 3.60 6.07 9.44
CA LEU A 25 4.16 4.89 8.78
C LEU A 25 5.48 4.45 9.44
N PRO A 26 5.87 3.18 9.32
CA PRO A 26 7.22 2.74 9.67
C PRO A 26 8.30 3.61 9.00
N PRO A 27 9.36 4.02 9.71
CA PRO A 27 10.38 4.94 9.17
C PRO A 27 11.03 4.48 7.86
N ALA A 28 11.24 3.17 7.69
CA ALA A 28 11.78 2.61 6.45
C ALA A 28 10.86 2.86 5.24
N ILE A 29 9.54 2.73 5.43
CA ILE A 29 8.53 3.02 4.40
C ILE A 29 8.51 4.51 4.09
N GLN A 30 8.60 5.38 5.10
CA GLN A 30 8.68 6.83 4.88
C GLN A 30 9.88 7.22 4.00
N VAL A 31 11.05 6.65 4.29
CA VAL A 31 12.28 6.87 3.52
C VAL A 31 12.12 6.36 2.08
N ASP A 32 11.60 5.15 1.91
CA ASP A 32 11.38 4.56 0.58
C ASP A 32 10.41 5.41 -0.26
N LEU A 33 9.27 5.81 0.33
CA LEU A 33 8.30 6.70 -0.31
C LEU A 33 8.94 8.02 -0.71
N LYS A 34 9.69 8.67 0.20
CA LYS A 34 10.37 9.93 -0.10
C LYS A 34 11.35 9.79 -1.26
N MET A 35 12.12 8.70 -1.31
CA MET A 35 13.07 8.42 -2.39
C MET A 35 12.38 8.16 -3.74
N LYS A 36 11.28 7.41 -3.74
CA LYS A 36 10.51 7.08 -4.96
C LYS A 36 9.74 8.28 -5.49
N THR A 37 9.13 9.05 -4.59
CA THR A 37 8.13 10.05 -4.97
C THR A 37 8.67 11.47 -4.99
N GLY A 38 9.85 11.72 -4.40
CA GLY A 38 10.36 13.08 -4.17
C GLY A 38 9.58 13.84 -3.09
N GLY A 39 8.74 13.14 -2.33
CA GLY A 39 7.78 13.70 -1.39
C GLY A 39 6.33 13.43 -1.80
N LEU A 40 5.44 13.41 -0.81
CA LEU A 40 4.00 13.27 -1.00
C LEU A 40 3.30 14.40 -0.24
N SER A 41 2.30 15.00 -0.86
CA SER A 41 1.35 15.83 -0.11
C SER A 41 0.59 14.96 0.89
N PRO A 42 0.25 15.46 2.10
CA PRO A 42 -0.55 14.71 3.06
C PRO A 42 -1.96 14.43 2.53
N ALA A 43 -2.66 13.46 3.13
CA ALA A 43 -4.07 13.20 2.83
C ALA A 43 -4.91 14.46 3.06
N GLY A 44 -5.75 14.81 2.08
CA GLY A 44 -6.52 16.06 2.07
C GLY A 44 -5.70 17.34 1.82
N GLY A 45 -4.37 17.23 1.69
CA GLY A 45 -3.48 18.35 1.38
C GLY A 45 -3.59 18.84 -0.07
N PRO A 46 -2.84 19.92 -0.41
CA PRO A 46 -2.76 20.44 -1.77
C PRO A 46 -2.40 19.33 -2.76
N PHE A 47 -3.05 19.28 -3.91
CA PHE A 47 -2.79 18.25 -4.91
C PHE A 47 -3.22 18.72 -6.27
N GLU A 48 -2.31 18.65 -7.23
CA GLU A 48 -2.61 18.94 -8.63
C GLU A 48 -2.95 17.64 -9.34
N ALA A 49 -4.25 17.38 -9.49
CA ALA A 49 -4.76 16.21 -10.20
C ALA A 49 -4.48 16.30 -11.71
N THR A 50 -4.28 17.50 -12.25
CA THR A 50 -4.09 17.74 -13.69
C THR A 50 -2.62 17.99 -14.06
N ASP A 51 -2.33 18.07 -15.35
CA ASP A 51 -0.98 18.41 -15.82
C ASP A 51 -0.59 19.87 -15.56
N VAL A 52 -1.57 20.73 -15.29
CA VAL A 52 -1.43 22.17 -15.18
C VAL A 52 -1.36 22.56 -13.71
N GLY A 53 -0.36 23.35 -13.35
CA GLY A 53 -0.14 23.85 -11.99
C GLY A 53 1.24 23.51 -11.44
N ASP A 54 1.70 24.33 -10.49
CA ASP A 54 3.02 24.19 -9.84
C ASP A 54 2.95 23.44 -8.49
N GLY A 55 1.76 22.95 -8.11
CA GLY A 55 1.55 22.21 -6.88
C GLY A 55 2.02 20.75 -6.92
N PRO A 56 2.00 20.04 -5.79
CA PRO A 56 2.44 18.66 -5.71
C PRO A 56 1.53 17.75 -6.54
N LYS A 57 2.15 16.97 -7.44
CA LYS A 57 1.45 16.00 -8.31
C LYS A 57 1.28 14.62 -7.67
N ARG A 58 1.67 14.46 -6.41
CA ARG A 58 1.55 13.19 -5.69
C ARG A 58 1.00 13.44 -4.29
N ARG A 59 0.02 12.65 -3.88
CA ARG A 59 -0.66 12.81 -2.59
C ARG A 59 -0.87 11.47 -1.92
N PHE A 60 -0.52 11.40 -0.64
CA PHE A 60 -0.86 10.27 0.22
C PHE A 60 -2.37 10.15 0.37
N VAL A 61 -2.91 8.95 0.21
CA VAL A 61 -4.35 8.72 0.29
C VAL A 61 -4.69 7.98 1.58
N ALA A 62 -4.13 6.79 1.73
CA ALA A 62 -4.44 5.88 2.82
C ALA A 62 -3.31 4.89 3.00
N ALA A 63 -3.19 4.34 4.20
CA ALA A 63 -2.40 3.16 4.44
C ALA A 63 -3.02 2.32 5.57
N ALA A 64 -2.78 1.03 5.53
CA ALA A 64 -3.15 0.11 6.60
C ALA A 64 -2.13 -1.02 6.67
N GLY A 65 -1.93 -1.59 7.86
CA GLY A 65 -0.98 -2.69 8.03
C GLY A 65 -1.22 -3.50 9.29
N ASN A 66 -0.50 -4.61 9.40
CA ASN A 66 -0.48 -5.50 10.56
C ASN A 66 0.98 -5.91 10.85
N PRO A 67 1.26 -6.85 11.77
CA PRO A 67 2.63 -7.28 12.03
C PRO A 67 3.35 -7.92 10.83
N VAL A 68 2.62 -8.34 9.80
CA VAL A 68 3.14 -9.07 8.63
C VAL A 68 3.42 -8.14 7.46
N LEU A 69 2.56 -7.14 7.23
CA LEU A 69 2.62 -6.33 6.02
C LEU A 69 2.05 -4.92 6.24
N ASP A 70 2.47 -3.99 5.38
CA ASP A 70 1.87 -2.66 5.23
C ASP A 70 1.42 -2.45 3.79
N VAL A 71 0.26 -1.82 3.61
CA VAL A 71 -0.24 -1.35 2.33
C VAL A 71 -0.28 0.17 2.35
N VAL A 72 0.28 0.80 1.33
CA VAL A 72 0.28 2.25 1.13
C VAL A 72 -0.34 2.58 -0.21
N ILE A 73 -1.27 3.54 -0.22
CA ILE A 73 -1.91 4.06 -1.42
C ILE A 73 -1.61 5.54 -1.57
N TYR A 74 -1.14 5.95 -2.75
CA TYR A 74 -0.97 7.36 -3.10
C TYR A 74 -1.48 7.65 -4.52
N GLU A 75 -1.91 8.88 -4.75
CA GLU A 75 -2.34 9.39 -6.05
C GLU A 75 -1.16 9.94 -6.83
N HIS A 76 -1.23 9.78 -8.15
CA HIS A 76 -0.39 10.47 -9.11
C HIS A 76 -1.28 11.31 -10.03
N GLY A 77 -1.17 12.64 -9.94
CA GLY A 77 -1.84 13.58 -10.82
C GLY A 77 -1.15 13.73 -12.16
N GLY A 78 -1.79 14.46 -13.08
CA GLY A 78 -1.34 14.65 -14.46
C GLY A 78 -2.16 13.88 -15.47
N ARG A 79 -1.60 13.72 -16.66
CA ARG A 79 -2.18 12.95 -17.76
C ARG A 79 -2.32 11.49 -17.36
N GLY A 80 -3.55 11.00 -17.34
CA GLY A 80 -3.85 9.66 -16.85
C GLY A 80 -3.62 9.57 -15.35
N TYR A 81 -4.29 10.44 -14.58
CA TYR A 81 -4.35 10.32 -13.12
C TYR A 81 -4.64 8.86 -12.76
N HIS A 82 -3.90 8.36 -11.77
CA HIS A 82 -3.95 6.98 -11.33
C HIS A 82 -3.49 6.90 -9.88
N ARG A 83 -3.69 5.75 -9.26
CA ARG A 83 -3.22 5.48 -7.90
C ARG A 83 -2.18 4.39 -7.91
N HIS A 84 -1.20 4.53 -7.05
CA HIS A 84 -0.21 3.51 -6.76
C HIS A 84 -0.62 2.79 -5.49
N VAL A 85 -0.59 1.47 -5.53
CA VAL A 85 -0.77 0.59 -4.38
C VAL A 85 0.54 -0.13 -4.15
N LEU A 86 1.16 0.15 -3.02
CA LEU A 86 2.42 -0.44 -2.59
C LEU A 86 2.15 -1.38 -1.42
N VAL A 87 2.78 -2.54 -1.43
CA VAL A 87 2.75 -3.49 -0.32
C VAL A 87 4.17 -3.74 0.15
N TYR A 88 4.38 -3.58 1.44
CA TYR A 88 5.64 -3.86 2.11
C TYR A 88 5.49 -5.08 3.00
N ASP A 89 6.39 -6.05 2.86
CA ASP A 89 6.47 -7.22 3.73
C ASP A 89 7.40 -6.91 4.93
N ARG A 90 6.87 -7.07 6.14
CA ARG A 90 7.57 -6.88 7.42
C ARG A 90 8.30 -8.12 7.90
N MET A 91 7.98 -9.31 7.38
CA MET A 91 8.57 -10.58 7.83
C MET A 91 9.98 -10.85 7.27
N ASN A 92 10.53 -9.95 6.46
CA ASN A 92 11.89 -10.10 5.97
C ASN A 92 12.94 -10.09 7.10
N TYR A 93 14.03 -10.85 6.88
CA TYR A 93 15.06 -11.27 7.86
C TYR A 93 15.67 -10.19 8.78
N ALA A 94 15.43 -8.90 8.53
CA ALA A 94 15.94 -7.78 9.32
C ALA A 94 14.85 -6.96 10.02
N GLY A 95 13.56 -7.31 9.90
CA GLY A 95 12.46 -6.48 10.39
C GLY A 95 12.34 -5.12 9.68
N ILE A 96 13.00 -4.99 8.52
CA ILE A 96 12.94 -3.82 7.66
C ILE A 96 11.86 -4.11 6.61
N PRO A 97 10.77 -3.33 6.55
CA PRO A 97 9.76 -3.48 5.51
C PRO A 97 10.40 -3.40 4.12
N LEU A 98 10.23 -4.44 3.30
CA LEU A 98 10.68 -4.45 1.91
C LEU A 98 9.48 -4.39 0.98
N LEU A 99 9.58 -3.61 -0.09
CA LEU A 99 8.54 -3.52 -1.10
C LEU A 99 8.37 -4.90 -1.78
N ALA A 100 7.28 -5.58 -1.44
CA ALA A 100 6.94 -6.90 -1.98
C ALA A 100 6.14 -6.78 -3.26
N PHE A 101 5.26 -5.78 -3.35
CA PHE A 101 4.36 -5.61 -4.49
C PHE A 101 4.07 -4.13 -4.77
N HIS A 102 3.98 -3.80 -6.06
CA HIS A 102 3.60 -2.47 -6.54
C HIS A 102 2.64 -2.62 -7.72
N LYS A 103 1.42 -2.11 -7.55
CA LYS A 103 0.38 -2.03 -8.58
C LYS A 103 0.02 -0.59 -8.89
N ILE A 104 -0.30 -0.33 -10.15
CA ILE A 104 -0.94 0.91 -10.60
C ILE A 104 -2.41 0.58 -10.92
N ILE A 105 -3.32 1.37 -10.37
CA ILE A 105 -4.76 1.26 -10.58
C ILE A 105 -5.31 2.56 -11.15
N MET A 106 -6.27 2.45 -12.06
CA MET A 106 -6.98 3.60 -12.62
C MET A 106 -8.16 3.98 -11.71
N ASP A 107 -8.88 5.03 -12.07
CA ASP A 107 -9.83 5.72 -11.19
C ASP A 107 -11.13 4.96 -10.94
N ASP A 108 -11.32 3.85 -11.64
CA ASP A 108 -12.52 3.03 -11.66
C ASP A 108 -12.66 2.15 -10.41
N ILE A 109 -11.58 1.90 -9.68
CA ILE A 109 -11.62 1.18 -8.40
C ILE A 109 -11.71 2.17 -7.22
N SER A 110 -12.55 1.87 -6.23
CA SER A 110 -12.55 2.67 -5.00
C SER A 110 -11.26 2.43 -4.19
N ILE A 111 -10.85 3.41 -3.38
CA ILE A 111 -9.67 3.27 -2.50
C ILE A 111 -9.84 2.08 -1.54
N CYS A 112 -11.06 1.86 -1.06
CA CYS A 112 -11.36 0.77 -0.15
C CYS A 112 -11.25 -0.59 -0.85
N ASP A 113 -11.77 -0.71 -2.08
CA ASP A 113 -11.61 -1.95 -2.86
C ASP A 113 -10.15 -2.22 -3.19
N ALA A 114 -9.38 -1.18 -3.53
CA ALA A 114 -7.95 -1.30 -3.78
C ALA A 114 -7.19 -1.78 -2.54
N LEU A 115 -7.52 -1.23 -1.37
CA LEU A 115 -6.95 -1.62 -0.09
C LEU A 115 -7.31 -3.09 0.23
N THR A 116 -8.60 -3.44 0.16
CA THR A 116 -9.09 -4.81 0.39
C THR A 116 -8.45 -5.81 -0.56
N GLN A 117 -8.34 -5.49 -1.85
CA GLN A 117 -7.69 -6.37 -2.83
C GLN A 117 -6.21 -6.59 -2.53
N ALA A 118 -5.47 -5.53 -2.19
CA ALA A 118 -4.05 -5.64 -1.86
C ALA A 118 -3.83 -6.51 -0.61
N LEU A 119 -4.69 -6.34 0.40
CA LEU A 119 -4.65 -7.16 1.60
C LEU A 119 -5.01 -8.62 1.32
N ALA A 120 -6.03 -8.87 0.48
CA ALA A 120 -6.47 -10.21 0.11
C ALA A 120 -5.47 -10.97 -0.76
N SER A 121 -4.78 -10.28 -1.69
CA SER A 121 -3.77 -10.92 -2.55
C SER A 121 -2.61 -11.53 -1.76
N LEU A 122 -2.35 -11.04 -0.55
CA LEU A 122 -1.26 -11.52 0.30
C LEU A 122 -1.65 -12.73 1.14
N ALA A 123 -2.94 -12.93 1.40
CA ALA A 123 -3.44 -14.10 2.12
C ALA A 123 -3.38 -15.38 1.27
N HIS A 124 -3.38 -15.27 -0.06
CA HIS A 124 -3.35 -16.42 -0.98
C HIS A 124 -1.94 -16.91 -1.31
N ASP A 125 -0.90 -16.09 -1.17
CA ASP A 125 0.49 -16.51 -1.40
C ASP A 125 1.16 -17.14 -0.16
N THR A 126 0.45 -17.18 0.97
CA THR A 126 0.94 -17.77 2.23
C THR A 126 0.45 -19.21 2.48
N GLU A 127 0.14 -20.00 1.45
CA GLU A 127 0.11 -21.45 1.69
C GLU A 127 1.53 -21.90 2.04
N PRO A 128 1.79 -22.41 3.25
CA PRO A 128 3.08 -23.00 3.54
C PRO A 128 3.22 -24.14 2.55
N THR A 129 4.21 -24.06 1.66
CA THR A 129 4.69 -25.24 0.95
C THR A 129 5.23 -26.16 2.03
N ILE A 130 4.36 -27.01 2.57
CA ILE A 130 4.76 -28.13 3.41
C ILE A 130 5.56 -29.00 2.47
N LEU A 131 6.88 -28.96 2.61
CA LEU A 131 7.81 -29.94 2.07
C LEU A 131 7.56 -31.27 2.78
N GLY A 132 6.39 -31.85 2.52
CA GLY A 132 6.01 -33.21 2.88
C GLY A 132 6.66 -34.14 1.87
N GLY A 133 7.92 -34.48 2.12
CA GLY A 133 8.65 -35.49 1.39
C GLY A 133 9.40 -36.40 2.35
N GLU A 134 8.67 -37.14 3.20
CA GLU A 134 9.25 -38.33 3.81
C GLU A 134 9.47 -39.38 2.70
N PRO A 135 10.71 -39.84 2.45
CA PRO A 135 10.92 -40.97 1.56
C PRO A 135 10.38 -42.23 2.22
N SER A 136 9.28 -42.76 1.67
CA SER A 136 8.78 -44.11 1.96
C SER A 136 9.91 -45.11 1.77
N SER A 137 10.40 -45.63 2.90
CA SER A 137 11.36 -46.72 2.94
C SER A 137 10.63 -48.01 2.62
N GLN A 138 10.63 -48.42 1.35
CA GLN A 138 10.39 -49.82 0.99
C GLN A 138 11.73 -50.54 1.02
N HIS A 139 11.93 -51.35 2.07
CA HIS A 139 12.90 -52.44 2.06
C HIS A 139 12.11 -53.76 2.03
N TRP A 140 12.34 -54.48 0.93
CA TRP A 140 12.30 -55.93 0.65
C TRP A 140 11.54 -56.86 1.60
#